data_AF-A0A8H8RXP6-F1
#
_entry.id   AF-A0A8H8RXP6-F1
#
_cell.length_a   1.000
_cell.length_b   1.000
_cell.length_c   1.000
_cell.angle_alpha   90.00
_cell.angle_beta   90.00
_cell.angle_gamma   90.00
#
_symmetry.space_group_name_H-M   'P 1'
#
loop_
_entity.id
_entity.type
_entity.pdbx_description
1 polymer ?
#
loop_
_entity_poly.entity_id
_entity_poly.type
_entity_poly.pdbx_seq_one_letter_code
_entity_poly.pdbx_strand_id
1 'polypeptide(L)'
;MPSIIQEIPSQGLIPEDLKNIQPFSKPLFNPVTHLAYQRPEKVVLLKDIHLPDSQISPVASSVPFPLLSSEAIKQHRKELLSKDVLENCLYATRPGSVQLRGMAPRYAPFIHAFWTSPQVLDIVSSIAGVDLVPVMNYEICHTNVQLGPGGIRALKDTPVWPAEES
;
A
#
# COMPACT_ATOMS: atom_id res chain seq x y z
N MET A 1 -42.55 -41.97 23.30
CA MET A 1 -41.64 -41.83 22.14
C MET A 1 -40.48 -40.92 22.56
N PRO A 2 -39.33 -41.44 23.02
CA PRO A 2 -38.19 -40.59 23.33
C PRO A 2 -37.36 -40.32 22.07
N SER A 3 -37.00 -39.05 21.88
CA SER A 3 -36.14 -38.55 20.80
C SER A 3 -34.68 -38.96 21.03
N ILE A 4 -34.03 -39.56 20.03
CA ILE A 4 -32.60 -39.88 20.03
C ILE A 4 -31.85 -38.65 19.54
N ILE A 5 -31.12 -37.98 20.44
CA ILE A 5 -30.09 -37.01 20.06
C ILE A 5 -28.81 -37.82 19.80
N GLN A 6 -28.38 -37.86 18.55
CA GLN A 6 -27.13 -38.47 18.15
C GLN A 6 -26.02 -37.42 18.31
N GLU A 7 -25.14 -37.60 19.29
CA GLU A 7 -23.96 -36.76 19.47
C GLU A 7 -23.06 -36.86 18.22
N ILE A 8 -22.85 -35.71 17.57
CA ILE A 8 -21.86 -35.57 16.50
C ILE A 8 -20.48 -35.56 17.19
N PRO A 9 -19.55 -36.46 16.85
CA PRO A 9 -18.23 -36.44 17.45
C PRO A 9 -17.53 -35.14 17.01
N SER A 10 -17.25 -34.27 17.98
CA SER A 10 -16.36 -33.13 17.79
C SER A 10 -14.94 -33.66 17.62
N GLN A 11 -14.54 -33.94 16.39
CA GLN A 11 -13.13 -34.01 16.04
C GLN A 11 -12.55 -32.60 16.16
N GLY A 12 -12.26 -32.20 17.40
CA GLY A 12 -11.41 -31.05 17.68
C GLY A 12 -10.07 -31.27 17.01
N LEU A 13 -9.58 -30.22 16.35
CA LEU A 13 -8.23 -30.18 15.78
C LEU A 13 -7.23 -30.61 16.86
N ILE A 14 -6.41 -31.59 16.52
CA ILE A 14 -5.39 -32.15 17.40
C ILE A 14 -4.34 -31.04 17.64
N PRO A 15 -3.81 -30.84 18.87
CA PRO A 15 -2.84 -29.77 19.15
C PRO A 15 -1.60 -29.77 18.26
N GLU A 16 -1.26 -30.92 17.68
CA GLU A 16 -0.13 -31.11 16.76
C GLU A 16 -0.36 -30.43 15.40
N ASP A 17 -1.61 -30.30 14.95
CA ASP A 17 -1.95 -29.62 13.68
C ASP A 17 -1.78 -28.09 13.79
N LEU A 18 -1.86 -27.54 15.01
CA LEU A 18 -1.62 -26.12 15.28
C LEU A 18 -0.13 -25.75 15.29
N LYS A 19 0.77 -26.72 15.54
CA LYS A 19 2.23 -26.48 15.60
C LYS A 19 2.84 -26.19 14.23
N ASN A 20 2.16 -26.58 13.15
CA ASN A 20 2.61 -26.40 11.76
C ASN A 20 1.87 -25.29 11.01
N ILE A 21 1.05 -24.48 11.69
CA ILE A 21 0.59 -23.21 11.12
C ILE A 21 1.77 -22.25 11.17
N GLN A 22 2.64 -22.30 10.16
CA GLN A 22 3.51 -21.19 9.84
C GLN A 22 2.57 -19.99 9.64
N PRO A 23 2.55 -18.97 10.52
CA PRO A 23 1.86 -17.75 10.17
C PRO A 23 2.55 -17.28 8.89
N PHE A 24 1.83 -17.20 7.78
CA PHE A 24 2.28 -16.45 6.62
C PHE A 24 2.38 -14.99 7.08
N SER A 25 3.45 -14.63 7.78
CA SER A 25 3.69 -13.26 8.20
C SER A 25 4.09 -12.53 6.94
N LYS A 26 3.12 -11.87 6.29
CA LYS A 26 3.42 -10.81 5.31
C LYS A 26 4.52 -9.93 5.96
N PRO A 27 5.67 -9.71 5.31
CA PRO A 27 6.74 -8.93 5.93
C PRO A 27 6.17 -7.55 6.29
N LEU A 28 6.35 -7.15 7.53
CA LEU A 28 5.92 -5.84 8.02
C LEU A 28 6.94 -4.79 7.60
N PHE A 29 6.49 -3.55 7.45
CA PHE A 29 7.38 -2.45 7.12
C PHE A 29 8.41 -2.21 8.24
N ASN A 30 9.69 -2.24 7.91
CA ASN A 30 10.81 -1.82 8.75
C ASN A 30 11.50 -0.60 8.10
N PRO A 31 11.51 0.58 8.76
CA PRO A 31 12.09 1.79 8.19
C PRO A 31 13.61 1.67 7.93
N VAL A 32 14.34 0.83 8.67
CA VAL A 32 15.79 0.68 8.52
C VAL A 32 16.16 -0.03 7.21
N THR A 33 15.36 -1.01 6.79
CA THR A 33 15.63 -1.82 5.59
C THR A 33 14.88 -1.32 4.36
N HIS A 34 13.70 -0.71 4.57
CA HIS A 34 12.80 -0.36 3.49
C HIS A 34 12.89 1.10 3.04
N LEU A 35 13.43 2.00 3.87
CA LEU A 35 13.75 3.36 3.43
C LEU A 35 15.13 3.39 2.77
N ALA A 36 15.16 3.97 1.58
CA ALA A 36 16.38 4.33 0.88
C ALA A 36 16.37 5.84 0.60
N TYR A 37 15.90 6.60 1.58
CA TYR A 37 15.61 8.02 1.42
C TYR A 37 16.89 8.81 1.07
N GLN A 38 16.81 9.53 -0.04
CA GLN A 38 17.75 10.57 -0.39
C GLN A 38 16.95 11.86 -0.58
N ARG A 39 17.45 12.96 0.00
CA ARG A 39 16.77 14.25 -0.07
C ARG A 39 16.62 14.68 -1.54
N PRO A 40 15.47 15.24 -1.95
CA PRO A 40 15.34 15.81 -3.29
C PRO A 40 16.34 16.93 -3.51
N GLU A 41 16.96 16.96 -4.70
CA GLU A 41 17.93 17.98 -5.09
C GLU A 41 17.32 19.38 -5.13
N LYS A 42 16.02 19.46 -5.42
CA LYS A 42 15.28 20.71 -5.53
C LYS A 42 13.85 20.57 -5.02
N VAL A 43 13.42 21.57 -4.26
CA VAL A 43 12.03 21.82 -3.90
C VAL A 43 11.58 23.07 -4.67
N VAL A 44 10.44 22.97 -5.34
CA VAL A 44 9.80 24.05 -6.11
C VAL A 44 8.78 24.73 -5.20
N LEU A 45 8.87 26.05 -5.08
CA LEU A 45 7.98 26.86 -4.27
C LEU A 45 6.82 27.41 -5.10
N LEU A 46 5.73 27.82 -4.46
CA LEU A 46 4.57 28.44 -5.13
C LEU A 46 4.97 29.67 -5.93
N LYS A 47 5.84 30.52 -5.36
CA LYS A 47 6.38 31.69 -6.06
C LYS A 47 7.19 31.34 -7.33
N ASP A 48 7.84 30.17 -7.35
CA ASP A 48 8.65 29.74 -8.51
C ASP A 48 7.76 29.41 -9.71
N ILE A 49 6.48 29.11 -9.47
CA ILE A 49 5.44 28.89 -10.49
C ILE A 49 4.43 30.04 -10.55
N HIS A 50 4.81 31.22 -10.06
CA HIS A 50 4.01 32.46 -10.08
C HIS A 50 2.67 32.35 -9.34
N LEU A 51 2.58 31.49 -8.33
CA LEU A 51 1.45 31.42 -7.42
C LEU A 51 1.76 32.19 -6.11
N PRO A 52 0.73 32.76 -5.47
CA PRO A 52 0.91 33.41 -4.17
C PRO A 52 1.32 32.40 -3.09
N ASP A 53 1.99 32.88 -2.05
CA ASP A 53 2.32 32.07 -0.89
C ASP A 53 1.04 31.57 -0.19
N SER A 54 1.10 30.36 0.37
CA SER A 54 0.04 29.79 1.20
C SER A 54 0.38 29.98 2.68
N GLN A 55 -0.66 30.14 3.51
CA GLN A 55 -0.52 30.20 4.97
C GLN A 55 -0.08 28.87 5.59
N ILE A 56 -0.17 27.76 4.84
CA ILE A 56 0.14 26.41 5.32
C ILE A 56 1.57 26.02 4.96
N SER A 57 1.94 26.14 3.68
CA SER A 57 3.30 25.87 3.21
C SER A 57 3.60 26.59 1.89
N PRO A 58 4.80 27.15 1.71
CA PRO A 58 5.23 27.73 0.44
C PRO A 58 5.63 26.69 -0.61
N VAL A 59 5.69 25.40 -0.25
CA VAL A 59 6.14 24.32 -1.14
C VAL A 59 5.04 23.95 -2.13
N ALA A 60 5.37 23.98 -3.42
CA ALA A 60 4.49 23.51 -4.49
C ALA A 60 4.73 22.03 -4.82
N SER A 61 5.99 21.63 -4.95
CA SER A 61 6.38 20.24 -5.24
C SER A 61 7.87 20.01 -4.98
N SER A 62 8.33 18.77 -5.03
CA SER A 62 9.75 18.41 -5.11
C SER A 62 10.04 17.70 -6.43
N VAL A 63 11.30 17.74 -6.88
CA VAL A 63 11.74 16.84 -7.96
C VAL A 63 11.72 15.39 -7.46
N PRO A 64 11.61 14.38 -8.36
CA PRO A 64 11.66 12.98 -7.94
C PRO A 64 12.90 12.65 -7.10
N PHE A 65 12.72 11.80 -6.09
CA PHE A 65 13.79 11.36 -5.21
C PHE A 65 13.59 9.91 -4.76
N PRO A 66 14.67 9.17 -4.47
CA PRO A 66 14.58 7.86 -3.85
C PRO A 66 13.95 7.93 -2.45
N LEU A 67 12.89 7.16 -2.22
CA LEU A 67 12.25 7.02 -0.90
C LEU A 67 12.32 5.58 -0.39
N LEU A 68 11.97 4.62 -1.26
CA LEU A 68 11.90 3.20 -0.95
C LEU A 68 13.09 2.44 -1.52
N SER A 69 13.56 1.43 -0.79
CA SER A 69 14.52 0.46 -1.33
C SER A 69 13.87 -0.43 -2.40
N SER A 70 14.68 -1.10 -3.24
CA SER A 70 14.16 -2.02 -4.27
C SER A 70 13.30 -3.13 -3.67
N GLU A 71 13.68 -3.68 -2.52
CA GLU A 71 12.91 -4.67 -1.78
C GLU A 71 11.53 -4.11 -1.37
N ALA A 72 11.52 -2.90 -0.82
CA ALA A 72 10.29 -2.26 -0.40
C ALA A 72 9.36 -1.97 -1.59
N ILE A 73 9.89 -1.52 -2.73
CA ILE A 73 9.08 -1.31 -3.95
C ILE A 73 8.45 -2.64 -4.40
N LYS A 74 9.22 -3.75 -4.41
CA LYS A 74 8.69 -5.08 -4.75
C LYS A 74 7.57 -5.50 -3.79
N GLN A 75 7.76 -5.32 -2.49
CA GLN A 75 6.76 -5.67 -1.50
C GLN A 75 5.49 -4.79 -1.63
N HIS A 76 5.68 -3.49 -1.88
CA HIS A 76 4.59 -2.54 -2.11
C HIS A 76 3.76 -2.93 -3.34
N ARG A 77 4.41 -3.29 -4.45
CA ARG A 77 3.76 -3.76 -5.68
C ARG A 77 3.08 -5.12 -5.47
N LYS A 78 3.70 -6.04 -4.74
CA LYS A 78 3.12 -7.35 -4.39
C LYS A 78 1.82 -7.19 -3.61
N GLU A 79 1.76 -6.21 -2.72
CA GLU A 79 0.55 -5.96 -1.92
C GLU A 79 -0.55 -5.29 -2.74
N LEU A 80 -0.23 -4.27 -3.55
CA LEU A 80 -1.17 -3.62 -4.49
C LEU A 80 -1.83 -4.63 -5.45
N LEU A 81 -1.04 -5.59 -5.95
CA LEU A 81 -1.50 -6.61 -6.90
C LEU A 81 -1.94 -7.90 -6.22
N SER A 82 -2.00 -7.93 -4.89
CA SER A 82 -2.43 -9.12 -4.16
C SER A 82 -3.91 -9.41 -4.44
N LYS A 83 -4.27 -10.70 -4.39
CA LYS A 83 -5.66 -11.13 -4.55
C LYS A 83 -6.60 -10.40 -3.58
N ASP A 84 -6.20 -10.29 -2.31
CA ASP A 84 -6.98 -9.60 -1.28
C ASP A 84 -7.29 -8.15 -1.65
N VAL A 85 -6.30 -7.40 -2.12
CA VAL A 85 -6.48 -5.99 -2.52
C VAL A 85 -7.31 -5.89 -3.80
N LEU A 86 -7.00 -6.67 -4.83
CA LEU A 86 -7.72 -6.60 -6.10
C LEU A 86 -9.20 -7.01 -5.99
N GLU A 87 -9.55 -7.89 -5.05
CA GLU A 87 -10.94 -8.34 -4.85
C GLU A 87 -11.75 -7.41 -3.94
N ASN A 88 -11.11 -6.72 -2.99
CA ASN A 88 -11.82 -5.94 -1.96
C ASN A 88 -11.65 -4.42 -2.09
N CYS A 89 -10.65 -3.96 -2.83
CA CYS A 89 -10.25 -2.54 -2.88
C CYS A 89 -10.34 -1.94 -4.30
N LEU A 90 -10.70 -2.73 -5.31
CA LEU A 90 -10.73 -2.28 -6.70
C LEU A 90 -12.07 -1.66 -7.07
N TYR A 91 -12.02 -0.44 -7.59
CA TYR A 91 -13.18 0.32 -8.06
C TYR A 91 -12.97 0.77 -9.50
N ALA A 92 -13.94 0.47 -10.36
CA ALA A 92 -13.96 1.00 -11.73
C ALA A 92 -14.28 2.50 -11.71
N THR A 93 -13.54 3.28 -12.50
CA THR A 93 -13.72 4.73 -12.57
C THR A 93 -14.21 5.18 -13.93
N ARG A 94 -13.40 4.96 -14.97
CA ARG A 94 -13.72 5.25 -16.37
C ARG A 94 -13.24 4.10 -17.26
N PRO A 95 -13.77 3.95 -18.48
CA PRO A 95 -13.26 2.95 -19.42
C PRO A 95 -11.73 3.01 -19.53
N GLY A 96 -11.06 1.87 -19.31
CA GLY A 96 -9.59 1.78 -19.33
C GLY A 96 -8.87 2.18 -18.03
N SER A 97 -9.58 2.47 -16.94
CA SER A 97 -8.96 2.85 -15.66
C SER A 97 -9.72 2.32 -14.45
N VAL A 98 -8.97 1.99 -13.39
CA VAL A 98 -9.49 1.59 -12.09
C VAL A 98 -8.71 2.28 -10.98
N GLN A 99 -9.26 2.25 -9.77
CA GLN A 99 -8.63 2.74 -8.56
C GLN A 99 -8.57 1.62 -7.51
N LEU A 100 -7.49 1.59 -6.75
CA LEU A 100 -7.37 0.82 -5.51
C LEU A 100 -7.56 1.78 -4.33
N ARG A 101 -8.62 1.58 -3.54
CA ARG A 101 -9.01 2.41 -2.40
C ARG A 101 -9.48 1.55 -1.24
N GLY A 102 -9.42 2.07 -0.01
CA GLY A 102 -9.84 1.31 1.17
C GLY A 102 -8.90 0.16 1.51
N MET A 103 -7.59 0.31 1.20
CA MET A 103 -6.54 -0.66 1.52
C MET A 103 -6.21 -0.67 3.02
N ALA A 104 -7.20 -1.07 3.81
CA ALA A 104 -7.11 -1.18 5.27
C ALA A 104 -6.00 -2.16 5.69
N PRO A 105 -5.51 -2.10 6.95
CA PRO A 105 -4.43 -2.98 7.43
C PRO A 105 -4.65 -4.48 7.21
N ARG A 106 -5.92 -4.92 7.16
CA ARG A 106 -6.28 -6.31 6.86
C ARG A 106 -5.86 -6.75 5.45
N TYR A 107 -6.01 -5.86 4.46
CA TYR A 107 -5.73 -6.17 3.06
C TYR A 107 -4.28 -5.81 2.71
N ALA A 108 -3.82 -4.65 3.20
CA ALA A 108 -2.52 -4.08 2.86
C ALA A 108 -1.70 -3.67 4.10
N PRO A 109 -1.27 -4.62 4.96
CA PRO A 109 -0.55 -4.32 6.19
C PRO A 109 0.79 -3.62 5.96
N PHE A 110 1.54 -3.95 4.90
CA PHE A 110 2.84 -3.34 4.63
C PHE A 110 2.69 -1.87 4.23
N ILE A 111 1.80 -1.59 3.28
CA ILE A 111 1.48 -0.25 2.77
C ILE A 111 0.93 0.63 3.88
N HIS A 112 0.02 0.09 4.69
CA HIS A 112 -0.52 0.84 5.81
C HIS A 112 0.57 1.17 6.82
N ALA A 113 1.39 0.20 7.23
CA ALA A 113 2.50 0.43 8.16
C ALA A 113 3.54 1.43 7.62
N PHE A 114 3.78 1.43 6.30
CA PHE A 114 4.63 2.41 5.63
C PHE A 114 4.06 3.83 5.76
N TRP A 115 2.81 4.07 5.35
CA TRP A 115 2.24 5.42 5.38
C TRP A 115 1.92 5.96 6.79
N THR A 116 1.86 5.08 7.79
CA THR A 116 1.71 5.48 9.20
C THR A 116 3.01 5.45 10.00
N SER A 117 4.15 5.19 9.36
CA SER A 117 5.45 5.18 10.02
C SER A 117 5.89 6.60 10.40
N PRO A 118 6.33 6.85 11.65
CA PRO A 118 6.87 8.16 12.04
C PRO A 118 8.00 8.62 11.14
N GLN A 119 8.91 7.72 10.76
CA GLN A 119 10.05 8.03 9.89
C GLN A 119 9.61 8.51 8.50
N VAL A 120 8.55 7.92 7.96
CA VAL A 120 7.98 8.34 6.66
C VAL A 120 7.31 9.70 6.81
N LEU A 121 6.52 9.90 7.87
CA LEU A 121 5.86 11.18 8.14
C LEU A 121 6.86 12.31 8.36
N ASP A 122 7.97 12.07 9.06
CA ASP A 122 9.04 13.05 9.27
C ASP A 122 9.68 13.46 7.92
N ILE A 123 9.96 12.50 7.04
CA ILE A 123 10.52 12.77 5.71
C ILE A 123 9.55 13.62 4.87
N VAL A 124 8.29 13.18 4.76
CA VAL A 124 7.29 13.87 3.93
C VAL A 124 6.99 15.26 4.48
N SER A 125 6.86 15.40 5.81
CA SER A 125 6.65 16.69 6.48
C SER A 125 7.82 17.64 6.26
N SER A 126 9.07 17.14 6.37
CA SER A 126 10.26 17.95 6.11
C SER A 126 10.33 18.45 4.67
N ILE A 127 9.90 17.66 3.69
CA ILE A 127 9.87 18.07 2.28
C ILE A 127 8.73 19.06 2.04
N ALA A 128 7.56 18.82 2.64
CA ALA A 128 6.40 19.68 2.53
C ALA A 128 6.54 21.01 3.28
N GLY A 129 7.49 21.12 4.21
CA GLY A 129 7.70 22.33 5.03
C GLY A 129 6.63 22.57 6.08
N VAL A 130 5.82 21.55 6.40
CA VAL A 130 4.74 21.58 7.40
C VAL A 130 4.50 20.15 7.88
N ASP A 131 4.01 19.99 9.11
CA ASP A 131 3.66 18.69 9.66
C ASP A 131 2.47 18.07 8.90
N LEU A 132 2.65 16.83 8.44
CA LEU A 132 1.65 16.07 7.70
C LEU A 132 1.26 14.81 8.46
N VAL A 133 -0.04 14.52 8.47
CA VAL A 133 -0.60 13.29 9.03
C VAL A 133 -1.61 12.67 8.05
N PRO A 134 -1.73 11.33 8.00
CA PRO A 134 -2.79 10.70 7.23
C PRO A 134 -4.16 11.07 7.81
N VAL A 135 -4.99 11.79 7.05
CA VAL A 135 -6.29 12.29 7.53
C VAL A 135 -7.39 11.23 7.41
N MET A 136 -7.37 10.43 6.34
CA MET A 136 -8.42 9.46 6.05
C MET A 136 -7.80 8.06 5.88
N ASN A 137 -8.01 7.19 6.87
CA ASN A 137 -7.52 5.80 6.82
C ASN A 137 -7.99 5.04 5.57
N TYR A 138 -9.17 5.37 5.05
CA TYR A 138 -9.72 4.77 3.84
C TYR A 138 -8.95 5.17 2.56
N GLU A 139 -8.32 6.35 2.54
CA GLU A 139 -7.56 6.87 1.39
C GLU A 139 -6.06 6.61 1.49
N ILE A 140 -5.59 5.87 2.49
CA ILE A 140 -4.18 5.49 2.58
C ILE A 140 -3.78 4.74 1.31
N CYS A 141 -2.77 5.29 0.63
CA CYS A 141 -2.21 4.78 -0.61
C CYS A 141 -3.23 4.64 -1.77
N HIS A 142 -4.18 5.58 -1.93
CA HIS A 142 -5.00 5.64 -3.13
C HIS A 142 -4.14 5.46 -4.40
N THR A 143 -4.41 4.41 -5.18
CA THR A 143 -3.61 4.07 -6.36
C THR A 143 -4.48 4.06 -7.60
N ASN A 144 -4.15 4.89 -8.59
CA ASN A 144 -4.77 4.84 -9.91
C ASN A 144 -4.03 3.80 -10.78
N VAL A 145 -4.79 2.97 -11.49
CA VAL A 145 -4.26 1.94 -12.39
C VAL A 145 -4.83 2.15 -13.78
N GLN A 146 -3.94 2.33 -14.76
CA GLN A 146 -4.29 2.32 -16.18
C GLN A 146 -4.30 0.88 -16.69
N LEU A 147 -5.39 0.50 -17.34
CA LEU A 147 -5.57 -0.86 -17.84
C LEU A 147 -5.01 -0.99 -19.27
N GLY A 148 -4.29 -2.09 -19.52
CA GLY A 148 -3.92 -2.49 -20.87
C GLY A 148 -5.07 -3.18 -21.62
N PRO A 149 -4.80 -3.74 -22.82
CA PRO A 149 -5.82 -4.40 -23.66
C PRO A 149 -6.59 -5.53 -22.97
N GLY A 150 -5.97 -6.22 -22.01
CA GLY A 150 -6.61 -7.28 -21.23
C GLY A 150 -7.58 -6.81 -20.14
N GLY A 151 -7.73 -5.48 -19.96
CA GLY A 151 -8.64 -4.87 -19.00
C GLY A 151 -8.37 -5.30 -17.55
N ILE A 152 -9.42 -5.29 -16.73
CA ILE A 152 -9.34 -5.66 -15.30
C ILE A 152 -8.89 -7.12 -15.12
N ARG A 153 -9.24 -8.01 -16.05
CA ARG A 153 -8.90 -9.44 -15.94
C ARG A 153 -7.39 -9.67 -15.95
N ALA A 154 -6.68 -8.98 -16.85
CA ALA A 154 -5.22 -9.07 -16.94
C ALA A 154 -4.47 -8.38 -15.79
N LEU A 155 -5.15 -7.59 -14.95
CA LEU A 155 -4.51 -6.95 -13.80
C LEU A 155 -3.97 -7.99 -12.80
N LYS A 156 -4.68 -9.12 -12.65
CA LYS A 156 -4.26 -10.23 -11.77
C LYS A 156 -2.97 -10.92 -12.24
N ASP A 157 -2.71 -10.85 -13.54
CA ASP A 157 -1.54 -11.46 -14.18
C ASP A 157 -0.38 -10.44 -14.32
N THR A 158 -0.54 -9.23 -13.78
CA THR A 158 0.49 -8.19 -13.87
C THR A 158 1.69 -8.62 -13.02
N PRO A 159 2.91 -8.69 -13.61
CA PRO A 159 4.07 -9.10 -12.85
C PRO A 159 4.42 -8.04 -11.78
N VAL A 160 4.81 -8.54 -10.61
CA VAL A 160 5.20 -7.70 -9.47
C VAL A 160 6.39 -6.80 -9.80
N TRP A 161 7.21 -7.15 -10.78
CA TRP A 161 8.22 -6.27 -11.34
C TRP A 161 8.00 -6.15 -12.85
N PRO A 162 8.07 -4.95 -13.45
CA PRO A 162 8.08 -4.85 -14.90
C PRO A 162 9.21 -5.72 -15.46
N ALA A 163 8.98 -6.36 -16.61
CA ALA A 163 10.05 -7.03 -17.33
C ALA A 163 11.17 -6.01 -17.60
N GLU A 164 12.43 -6.43 -17.51
CA GLU A 164 13.53 -5.55 -17.93
C GLU A 164 13.29 -5.16 -19.39
N GLU A 165 13.31 -3.86 -19.66
CA GLU A 165 13.26 -3.35 -21.03
C GLU A 165 14.50 -3.88 -21.75
N SER A 166 14.27 -4.74 -22.74
CA SER A 166 15.28 -5.33 -23.63
C SER A 166 15.82 -4.32 -24.63
#